data_AF-X1VBK9-F1
#
_entry.id   AF-X1VBK9-F1
#
_cell.length_a   1.000
_cell.length_b   1.000
_cell.length_c   1.000
_cell.angle_alpha   90.00
_cell.angle_beta   90.00
_cell.angle_gamma   90.00
#
_symmetry.space_group_name_H-M   'P 1'
#
loop_
_entity.id
_entity.type
_entity.pdbx_description
1 polymer ?
#
loop_
_entity_poly.entity_id
_entity_poly.type
_entity_poly.pdbx_seq_one_letter_code
_entity_poly.pdbx_strand_id
1 'polypeptide(L)'
;NPGNNPLPQEVPDKKGFTIPRWNVLGYLENVGQQNAKTPNGVVTELLLDIVNSITNYRNEAGKRIENYRTDQIIVKIIFTLPIENITKEHIEFIGIALKSKWDTTLVTAEIGKTVLPKLVNNKAKELVSKLLDVILAYQKGNKEITDEYTSVMDDYWLNEALKRHEPAIAKLCGIEAAKIAINKIKSIVNEDKSQFNNIWITTIEDHPQTSFPDQYECQLVHFVRDMFEHSESVKINEDINNLLKEEHSI
;
A
#
# COMPACT_ATOMS: atom_id res chain seq x y z
N ASN A 1 24.71 10.86 3.35
CA ASN A 1 24.96 9.75 4.29
C ASN A 1 23.63 9.32 4.92
N PRO A 2 23.08 8.15 4.55
CA PRO A 2 21.84 7.59 5.12
C PRO A 2 21.86 7.43 6.65
N GLY A 3 23.03 7.20 7.25
CA GLY A 3 23.18 7.06 8.70
C GLY A 3 22.84 8.33 9.49
N ASN A 4 22.71 9.48 8.82
CA ASN A 4 22.30 10.74 9.42
C ASN A 4 20.78 10.97 9.39
N ASN A 5 19.98 9.99 8.94
CA ASN A 5 18.52 10.06 9.06
C ASN A 5 18.16 10.22 10.55
N PRO A 6 17.43 11.28 10.95
CA PRO A 6 17.14 11.51 12.35
C PRO A 6 16.23 10.42 12.91
N LEU A 7 16.64 9.84 14.04
CA LEU A 7 15.82 8.94 14.82
C LEU A 7 14.67 9.71 15.51
N PRO A 8 13.50 9.08 15.69
CA PRO A 8 12.52 9.49 16.68
C PRO A 8 13.18 9.72 18.05
N GLN A 9 12.83 10.83 18.71
CA GLN A 9 13.44 11.24 19.97
C GLN A 9 12.37 11.32 21.06
N GLU A 10 12.63 10.73 22.22
CA GLU A 10 11.77 10.90 23.40
C GLU A 10 11.72 12.38 23.80
N VAL A 11 10.55 12.84 24.23
CA VAL A 11 10.37 14.19 24.75
C VAL A 11 10.80 14.19 26.22
N PRO A 12 11.78 15.02 26.64
CA PRO A 12 12.12 15.14 28.06
C PRO A 12 10.88 15.52 28.89
N ASP A 13 10.71 14.85 30.03
CA ASP A 13 9.68 15.13 31.02
C ASP A 13 8.22 14.97 30.53
N LYS A 14 7.99 14.28 29.40
CA LYS A 14 6.66 13.96 28.88
C LYS A 14 6.61 12.55 28.29
N LYS A 15 5.47 11.87 28.46
CA LYS A 15 5.19 10.64 27.70
C LYS A 15 4.96 11.01 26.23
N GLY A 16 5.89 10.65 25.36
CA GLY A 16 5.75 10.83 23.91
C GLY A 16 7.09 10.95 23.17
N PHE A 17 6.99 11.00 21.84
CA PHE A 17 8.13 11.12 20.94
C PHE A 17 7.96 12.33 20.01
N THR A 18 9.06 12.98 19.66
CA THR A 18 9.15 13.87 18.51
C THR A 18 9.76 13.13 17.34
N ILE A 19 9.34 13.50 16.14
CA ILE A 19 9.82 12.91 14.88
C ILE A 19 10.53 14.01 14.10
N PRO A 20 11.86 14.14 14.23
CA PRO A 20 12.58 15.24 13.62
C PRO A 20 12.53 15.17 12.09
N ARG A 21 12.57 16.33 11.44
CA ARG A 21 12.68 16.42 9.98
C ARG A 21 14.13 16.33 9.57
N TRP A 22 14.39 15.67 8.45
CA TRP A 22 15.71 15.69 7.83
C TRP A 22 15.78 16.80 6.79
N ASN A 23 16.32 17.96 7.18
CA ASN A 23 16.23 19.20 6.39
C ASN A 23 16.74 19.08 4.94
N VAL A 24 17.74 18.22 4.69
CA VAL A 24 18.28 17.98 3.33
C VAL A 24 17.23 17.41 2.37
N LEU A 25 16.23 16.68 2.87
CA LEU A 25 15.21 16.05 2.04
C LEU A 25 14.30 17.08 1.36
N GLY A 26 14.10 18.27 1.96
CA GLY A 26 13.32 19.33 1.32
C GLY A 26 13.99 19.86 0.05
N TYR A 27 15.32 19.95 0.03
CA TYR A 27 16.07 20.28 -1.17
C TYR A 27 15.95 19.18 -2.23
N LEU A 28 16.12 17.92 -1.83
CA LEU A 28 16.05 16.77 -2.74
C LEU A 28 14.64 16.57 -3.33
N GLU A 29 13.58 16.78 -2.55
CA GLU A 29 12.19 16.76 -3.03
C GLU A 29 12.00 17.81 -4.14
N ASN A 30 12.47 19.04 -3.92
CA ASN A 30 12.40 20.09 -4.94
C ASN A 30 13.24 19.76 -6.19
N VAL A 31 14.45 19.21 -6.02
CA VAL A 31 15.27 18.76 -7.17
C VAL A 31 14.54 17.68 -7.97
N GLY A 32 13.94 16.69 -7.31
CA GLY A 32 13.13 15.65 -7.97
C GLY A 32 11.96 16.24 -8.75
N GLN A 33 11.21 17.16 -8.14
CA GLN A 33 10.10 17.85 -8.81
C GLN A 33 10.54 18.68 -10.03
N GLN A 34 11.68 19.36 -9.95
CA GLN A 34 12.22 20.13 -11.07
C GLN A 34 12.70 19.21 -12.19
N ASN A 35 13.42 18.14 -11.83
CA ASN A 35 13.91 17.15 -12.80
C ASN A 35 12.76 16.40 -13.50
N ALA A 36 11.64 16.15 -12.81
CA ALA A 36 10.45 15.57 -13.45
C ALA A 36 9.82 16.49 -14.51
N LYS A 37 9.98 17.82 -14.39
CA LYS A 37 9.49 18.80 -15.37
C LYS A 37 10.47 19.01 -16.52
N THR A 38 11.76 19.04 -16.21
CA THR A 38 12.84 19.24 -17.19
C THR A 38 13.91 18.17 -16.95
N PRO A 39 13.75 16.97 -17.56
CA PRO A 39 14.60 15.83 -17.29
C PRO A 39 16.07 16.06 -17.62
N ASN A 40 16.93 15.72 -16.66
CA ASN A 40 18.38 15.64 -16.80
C ASN A 40 18.83 14.26 -16.33
N GLY A 41 19.50 13.50 -17.22
CA GLY A 41 19.94 12.13 -16.93
C GLY A 41 20.86 12.04 -15.71
N VAL A 42 21.84 12.94 -15.61
CA VAL A 42 22.80 12.97 -14.48
C VAL A 42 22.09 13.23 -13.16
N VAL A 43 21.12 14.16 -13.14
CA VAL A 43 20.33 14.44 -11.93
C VAL A 43 19.46 13.24 -11.57
N THR A 44 18.88 12.56 -12.56
CA THR A 44 18.06 11.35 -12.36
C THR A 44 18.88 10.24 -11.72
N GLU A 45 20.06 9.96 -12.25
CA GLU A 45 20.99 8.95 -11.72
C GLU A 45 21.39 9.28 -10.28
N LEU A 46 21.76 10.54 -10.00
CA LEU A 46 22.11 10.97 -8.64
C LEU A 46 20.93 10.83 -7.66
N LEU A 47 19.72 11.19 -8.07
CA LEU A 47 18.52 11.01 -7.24
C LEU A 47 18.26 9.53 -6.95
N LEU A 48 18.36 8.68 -7.98
CA LEU A 48 18.21 7.24 -7.85
C LEU A 48 19.23 6.64 -6.88
N ASP A 49 20.51 7.02 -7.01
CA ASP A 49 21.58 6.57 -6.10
C ASP A 49 21.31 6.99 -4.65
N ILE A 50 20.88 8.23 -4.44
CA ILE A 50 20.55 8.74 -3.10
C ILE A 50 19.37 7.99 -2.50
N VAL A 51 18.29 7.81 -3.27
CA VAL A 51 17.10 7.07 -2.83
C VAL A 51 17.47 5.64 -2.48
N ASN A 52 18.16 4.93 -3.39
CA ASN A 52 18.60 3.55 -3.17
C ASN A 52 19.51 3.43 -1.96
N SER A 53 20.42 4.39 -1.75
CA SER A 53 21.27 4.43 -0.57
C SER A 53 20.46 4.54 0.72
N ILE A 54 19.37 5.31 0.72
CA ILE A 54 18.51 5.51 1.90
C ILE A 54 17.60 4.30 2.15
N THR A 55 16.93 3.76 1.11
CA THR A 55 16.00 2.63 1.24
C THR A 55 16.71 1.33 1.63
N ASN A 56 17.94 1.13 1.12
CA ASN A 56 18.74 -0.06 1.41
C ASN A 56 19.61 0.06 2.66
N TYR A 57 19.69 1.24 3.29
CA TYR A 57 20.52 1.43 4.46
C TYR A 57 20.09 0.52 5.62
N ARG A 58 21.08 -0.15 6.22
CA ARG A 58 20.95 -0.89 7.47
C ARG A 58 22.12 -0.50 8.37
N ASN A 59 21.85 -0.30 9.66
CA ASN A 59 22.88 -0.06 10.66
C ASN A 59 23.63 -1.36 11.00
N GLU A 60 24.60 -1.28 11.93
CA GLU A 60 25.40 -2.44 12.37
C GLU A 60 24.56 -3.60 12.91
N ALA A 61 23.36 -3.32 13.43
CA ALA A 61 22.41 -4.32 13.91
C ALA A 61 21.46 -4.85 12.83
N GLY A 62 21.70 -4.52 11.55
CA GLY A 62 20.84 -4.91 10.43
C GLY A 62 19.49 -4.20 10.39
N LYS A 63 19.30 -3.11 11.14
CA LYS A 63 18.04 -2.36 11.22
C LYS A 63 18.08 -1.10 10.39
N ARG A 64 16.94 -0.74 9.79
CA ARG A 64 16.74 0.57 9.17
C ARG A 64 16.57 1.67 10.23
N ILE A 65 16.72 2.92 9.83
CA ILE A 65 16.30 4.07 10.63
C ILE A 65 14.85 4.39 10.23
N GLU A 66 13.91 4.10 11.13
CA GLU A 66 12.48 4.39 10.92
C GLU A 66 12.18 5.85 11.22
N ASN A 67 11.65 6.58 10.24
CA ASN A 67 11.14 7.93 10.41
C ASN A 67 10.11 8.19 9.31
N TYR A 68 8.82 8.20 9.67
CA TYR A 68 7.74 8.28 8.68
C TYR A 68 7.76 9.57 7.85
N ARG A 69 8.39 10.66 8.34
CA ARG A 69 8.56 11.90 7.58
C ARG A 69 9.63 11.74 6.51
N THR A 70 10.72 11.06 6.83
CA THR A 70 11.71 10.64 5.84
C THR A 70 11.07 9.72 4.82
N ASP A 71 10.30 8.72 5.27
CA ASP A 71 9.69 7.72 4.39
C ASP A 71 8.73 8.38 3.39
N GLN A 72 7.88 9.30 3.84
CA GLN A 72 7.00 10.06 2.95
C GLN A 72 7.80 10.80 1.87
N ILE A 73 8.85 11.55 2.23
CA ILE A 73 9.60 12.35 1.26
C ILE A 73 10.37 11.44 0.29
N ILE A 74 10.92 10.32 0.76
CA ILE A 74 11.59 9.35 -0.11
C ILE A 74 10.60 8.72 -1.10
N VAL A 75 9.40 8.35 -0.65
CA VAL A 75 8.32 7.90 -1.55
C VAL A 75 8.05 8.97 -2.61
N LYS A 76 7.84 10.23 -2.22
CA LYS A 76 7.63 11.31 -3.21
C LYS A 76 8.75 11.40 -4.25
N ILE A 77 10.01 11.38 -3.80
CA ILE A 77 11.17 11.47 -4.71
C ILE A 77 11.19 10.28 -5.66
N ILE A 78 10.98 9.04 -5.18
CA ILE A 78 10.89 7.84 -6.02
C ILE A 78 9.90 8.07 -7.16
N PHE A 79 8.69 8.54 -6.86
CA PHE A 79 7.64 8.69 -7.87
C PHE A 79 7.75 9.97 -8.71
N THR A 80 8.78 10.80 -8.49
CA THR A 80 9.22 11.81 -9.47
C THR A 80 10.10 11.25 -10.58
N LEU A 81 10.74 10.09 -10.36
CA LEU A 81 11.64 9.46 -11.35
C LEU A 81 10.89 9.01 -12.62
N PRO A 82 11.60 8.82 -13.74
CA PRO A 82 11.08 8.09 -14.89
C PRO A 82 10.62 6.69 -14.49
N ILE A 83 9.56 6.18 -15.13
CA ILE A 83 8.92 4.93 -14.71
C ILE A 83 9.87 3.73 -14.83
N GLU A 84 10.76 3.76 -15.81
CA GLU A 84 11.82 2.78 -16.05
C GLU A 84 12.85 2.68 -14.92
N ASN A 85 12.96 3.71 -14.07
CA ASN A 85 13.84 3.72 -12.91
C ASN A 85 13.12 3.26 -11.63
N ILE A 86 11.80 3.05 -11.65
CA ILE A 86 11.05 2.59 -10.50
C ILE A 86 11.00 1.06 -10.51
N THR A 87 11.56 0.42 -9.49
CA THR A 87 11.68 -1.04 -9.41
C THR A 87 10.76 -1.65 -8.33
N LYS A 88 10.72 -2.98 -8.26
CA LYS A 88 9.94 -3.70 -7.24
C LYS A 88 10.48 -3.45 -5.83
N GLU A 89 11.79 -3.23 -5.68
CA GLU A 89 12.45 -2.90 -4.42
C GLU A 89 11.96 -1.56 -3.85
N HIS A 90 11.64 -0.58 -4.71
CA HIS A 90 11.01 0.66 -4.27
C HIS A 90 9.59 0.44 -3.70
N ILE A 91 8.83 -0.50 -4.27
CA ILE A 91 7.51 -0.88 -3.75
C ILE A 91 7.65 -1.66 -2.43
N GLU A 92 8.69 -2.49 -2.32
CA GLU A 92 8.99 -3.19 -1.07
C GLU A 92 9.36 -2.23 0.05
N PHE A 93 10.06 -1.14 -0.25
CA PHE A 93 10.29 -0.06 0.71
C PHE A 93 8.98 0.54 1.24
N ILE A 94 7.96 0.75 0.39
CA ILE A 94 6.63 1.19 0.84
C ILE A 94 6.05 0.18 1.83
N GLY A 95 6.13 -1.11 1.54
CA GLY A 95 5.64 -2.16 2.44
C GLY A 95 6.36 -2.20 3.78
N ILE A 96 7.67 -1.94 3.78
CA ILE A 96 8.47 -1.79 5.00
C ILE A 96 8.02 -0.54 5.79
N ALA A 97 7.75 0.57 5.10
CA ALA A 97 7.30 1.81 5.74
C ALA A 97 5.90 1.67 6.35
N LEU A 98 4.98 0.94 5.70
CA LEU A 98 3.64 0.65 6.23
C LEU A 98 3.64 -0.23 7.47
N LYS A 99 4.68 -1.05 7.67
CA LYS A 99 4.86 -1.90 8.86
C LYS A 99 5.68 -1.23 9.97
N SER A 100 5.96 0.07 9.83
CA SER A 100 6.64 0.86 10.85
C SER A 100 5.86 0.82 12.17
N LYS A 101 6.59 0.79 13.29
CA LYS A 101 5.95 0.89 14.63
C LYS A 101 5.47 2.31 14.94
N TRP A 102 5.89 3.28 14.14
CA TRP A 102 5.47 4.68 14.19
C TRP A 102 4.33 4.93 13.21
N ASP A 103 3.65 6.07 13.39
CA ASP A 103 2.59 6.57 12.49
C ASP A 103 2.96 6.42 11.00
N THR A 104 2.02 5.91 10.20
CA THR A 104 2.21 5.66 8.76
C THR A 104 1.32 6.53 7.88
N THR A 105 0.51 7.42 8.47
CA THR A 105 -0.53 8.24 7.81
C THR A 105 0.03 9.07 6.64
N LEU A 106 1.24 9.59 6.80
CA LEU A 106 1.87 10.39 5.74
C LEU A 106 2.27 9.55 4.54
N VAL A 107 2.66 8.30 4.76
CA VAL A 107 2.99 7.35 3.68
C VAL A 107 1.72 6.84 3.03
N THR A 108 0.69 6.48 3.80
CA THR A 108 -0.60 6.00 3.28
C THR A 108 -1.28 7.04 2.39
N ALA A 109 -1.31 8.31 2.82
CA ALA A 109 -1.85 9.40 2.00
C ALA A 109 -1.05 9.59 0.69
N GLU A 110 0.27 9.42 0.72
CA GLU A 110 1.11 9.56 -0.47
C GLU A 110 0.88 8.43 -1.49
N ILE A 111 0.53 7.23 -1.02
CA ILE A 111 0.19 6.10 -1.88
C ILE A 111 -0.99 6.44 -2.79
N GLY A 112 -2.10 6.88 -2.19
CA GLY A 112 -3.30 7.27 -2.93
C GLY A 112 -3.12 8.54 -3.76
N LYS A 113 -2.29 9.48 -3.30
CA LYS A 113 -2.11 10.77 -3.99
C LYS A 113 -1.16 10.71 -5.18
N THR A 114 -0.07 9.95 -5.06
CA THR A 114 1.06 10.04 -6.00
C THR A 114 1.46 8.69 -6.57
N VAL A 115 1.60 7.66 -5.72
CA VAL A 115 2.14 6.35 -6.11
C VAL A 115 1.21 5.66 -7.12
N LEU A 116 -0.04 5.38 -6.73
CA LEU A 116 -1.04 4.73 -7.58
C LEU A 116 -1.23 5.48 -8.92
N PRO A 117 -1.51 6.79 -8.94
CA PRO A 117 -1.72 7.50 -10.20
C PRO A 117 -0.47 7.47 -11.09
N LYS A 118 0.76 7.60 -10.54
CA LYS A 118 1.99 7.49 -11.34
C LYS A 118 2.09 6.11 -12.01
N LEU A 119 1.88 5.02 -11.26
CA LEU A 119 2.01 3.67 -11.80
C LEU A 119 0.94 3.34 -12.83
N VAL A 120 -0.33 3.67 -12.54
CA VAL A 120 -1.45 3.36 -13.42
C VAL A 120 -1.42 4.20 -14.70
N ASN A 121 -1.09 5.50 -14.61
CA ASN A 121 -0.98 6.36 -15.80
C ASN A 121 0.15 5.92 -16.74
N ASN A 122 1.22 5.35 -16.20
CA ASN A 122 2.31 4.77 -16.99
C ASN A 122 2.08 3.31 -17.38
N LYS A 123 0.89 2.75 -17.08
CA LYS A 123 0.53 1.35 -17.39
C LYS A 123 1.54 0.34 -16.84
N ALA A 124 2.16 0.64 -15.70
CA ALA A 124 3.20 -0.17 -15.09
C ALA A 124 2.59 -1.36 -14.32
N LYS A 125 1.94 -2.27 -15.05
CA LYS A 125 1.13 -3.38 -14.53
C LYS A 125 1.82 -4.16 -13.40
N GLU A 126 3.06 -4.59 -13.63
CA GLU A 126 3.85 -5.35 -12.64
C GLU A 126 4.08 -4.60 -11.32
N LEU A 127 4.29 -3.29 -11.39
CA LEU A 127 4.48 -2.45 -10.21
C LEU A 127 3.15 -2.19 -9.50
N VAL A 128 2.06 -2.04 -10.25
CA VAL A 128 0.70 -1.93 -9.67
C VAL A 128 0.34 -3.22 -8.94
N SER A 129 0.54 -4.39 -9.54
CA SER A 129 0.30 -5.68 -8.88
C SER A 129 1.13 -5.82 -7.60
N LYS A 130 2.42 -5.48 -7.65
CA LYS A 130 3.29 -5.51 -6.45
C LYS A 130 2.82 -4.52 -5.38
N LEU A 131 2.34 -3.34 -5.76
CA LEU A 131 1.82 -2.36 -4.82
C LEU A 131 0.52 -2.84 -4.19
N LEU A 132 -0.40 -3.41 -4.97
CA LEU A 132 -1.65 -4.00 -4.46
C LEU A 132 -1.36 -5.09 -3.43
N ASP A 133 -0.40 -5.98 -3.71
CA ASP A 133 0.01 -7.01 -2.75
C ASP A 133 0.55 -6.43 -1.43
N VAL A 134 1.23 -5.28 -1.51
CA VAL A 134 1.76 -4.56 -0.36
C VAL A 134 0.67 -3.83 0.44
N ILE A 135 -0.22 -3.08 -0.23
CA ILE A 135 -1.22 -2.25 0.45
C ILE A 135 -2.40 -3.05 0.99
N LEU A 136 -2.72 -4.18 0.33
CA LEU A 136 -3.70 -5.15 0.80
C LEU A 136 -3.08 -6.15 1.78
N ALA A 137 -1.86 -5.94 2.27
CA ALA A 137 -1.35 -6.76 3.35
C ALA A 137 -2.13 -6.49 4.65
N TYR A 138 -2.19 -7.49 5.52
CA TYR A 138 -2.85 -7.41 6.81
C TYR A 138 -1.90 -7.73 7.95
N GLN A 139 -2.30 -7.33 9.15
CA GLN A 139 -1.68 -7.70 10.41
C GLN A 139 -2.72 -8.35 11.32
N LYS A 140 -2.25 -9.31 12.11
CA LYS A 140 -3.06 -10.03 13.08
C LYS A 140 -2.94 -9.37 14.45
N GLY A 141 -4.04 -8.85 14.95
CA GLY A 141 -4.20 -8.39 16.32
C GLY A 141 -4.77 -9.50 17.20
N ASN A 142 -4.33 -9.56 18.46
CA ASN A 142 -4.94 -10.43 19.46
C ASN A 142 -6.04 -9.66 20.18
N LYS A 143 -7.31 -10.00 19.92
CA LYS A 143 -8.42 -9.69 20.83
C LYS A 143 -8.75 -10.94 21.66
N GLU A 144 -9.29 -10.75 22.86
CA GLU A 144 -9.56 -11.84 23.82
C GLU A 144 -10.53 -12.91 23.32
N ILE A 145 -11.28 -12.67 22.23
CA ILE A 145 -12.40 -13.52 21.77
C ILE A 145 -12.24 -13.97 20.31
N THR A 146 -11.63 -13.16 19.44
CA THR A 146 -11.39 -13.48 18.02
C THR A 146 -10.07 -12.88 17.57
N ASP A 147 -9.45 -13.50 16.57
CA ASP A 147 -8.35 -12.87 15.84
C ASP A 147 -8.90 -11.63 15.10
N GLU A 148 -8.17 -10.52 15.15
CA GLU A 148 -8.53 -9.32 14.40
C GLU A 148 -7.55 -9.12 13.25
N TYR A 149 -8.02 -9.31 12.02
CA TYR A 149 -7.23 -9.07 10.81
C TYR A 149 -7.48 -7.64 10.34
N THR A 150 -6.50 -6.76 10.54
CA THR A 150 -6.58 -5.36 10.12
C THR A 150 -5.62 -5.08 8.99
N SER A 151 -5.97 -4.14 8.12
CA SER A 151 -5.08 -3.65 7.07
C SER A 151 -3.79 -3.06 7.65
N VAL A 152 -2.66 -3.19 6.93
CA VAL A 152 -1.43 -2.45 7.27
C VAL A 152 -1.52 -0.96 6.97
N MET A 153 -2.50 -0.57 6.14
CA MET A 153 -2.93 0.82 5.97
C MET A 153 -4.15 1.10 6.83
N ASP A 154 -4.24 2.30 7.39
CA ASP A 154 -5.48 2.77 8.00
C ASP A 154 -6.68 2.61 7.03
N ASP A 155 -7.79 2.09 7.56
CA ASP A 155 -8.96 1.66 6.79
C ASP A 155 -9.52 2.77 5.89
N TYR A 156 -9.56 4.01 6.39
CA TYR A 156 -10.03 5.15 5.60
C TYR A 156 -9.11 5.40 4.41
N TRP A 157 -7.79 5.40 4.62
CA TRP A 157 -6.83 5.66 3.55
C TRP A 157 -6.75 4.53 2.53
N LEU A 158 -6.94 3.27 2.94
CA LEU A 158 -7.03 2.15 2.01
C LEU A 158 -8.27 2.32 1.11
N ASN A 159 -9.44 2.54 1.71
CA ASN A 159 -10.71 2.72 1.01
C ASN A 159 -10.63 3.90 0.03
N GLU A 160 -10.08 5.03 0.48
CA GLU A 160 -9.85 6.23 -0.34
C GLU A 160 -8.96 5.91 -1.55
N ALA A 161 -7.82 5.27 -1.33
CA ALA A 161 -6.87 4.93 -2.39
C ALA A 161 -7.47 3.95 -3.41
N LEU A 162 -8.19 2.92 -2.95
CA LEU A 162 -8.82 1.94 -3.85
C LEU A 162 -9.93 2.59 -4.67
N LYS A 163 -10.91 3.24 -4.03
CA LYS A 163 -12.05 3.87 -4.72
C LYS A 163 -11.62 4.95 -5.70
N ARG A 164 -10.66 5.79 -5.34
CA ARG A 164 -10.19 6.88 -6.22
C ARG A 164 -9.60 6.35 -7.54
N HIS A 165 -8.94 5.19 -7.50
CA HIS A 165 -8.19 4.65 -8.64
C HIS A 165 -8.79 3.38 -9.23
N GLU A 166 -9.94 2.94 -8.73
CA GLU A 166 -10.61 1.69 -9.09
C GLU A 166 -10.81 1.53 -10.61
N PRO A 167 -11.41 2.48 -11.36
CA PRO A 167 -11.58 2.31 -12.81
C PRO A 167 -10.25 2.13 -13.56
N ALA A 168 -9.20 2.77 -13.07
CA ALA A 168 -7.90 2.77 -13.72
C ALA A 168 -7.13 1.46 -13.41
N ILE A 169 -7.25 0.93 -12.19
CA ILE A 169 -6.73 -0.38 -11.79
C ILE A 169 -7.47 -1.48 -12.55
N ALA A 170 -8.81 -1.44 -12.56
CA ALA A 170 -9.63 -2.45 -13.22
C ALA A 170 -9.29 -2.59 -14.71
N LYS A 171 -9.19 -1.44 -15.40
CA LYS A 171 -8.80 -1.38 -16.82
C LYS A 171 -7.38 -1.91 -17.08
N LEU A 172 -6.45 -1.70 -16.15
CA LEU A 172 -5.06 -2.10 -16.32
C LEU A 172 -4.83 -3.58 -15.99
N CYS A 173 -5.41 -4.07 -14.88
CA CYS A 173 -5.12 -5.38 -14.32
C CYS A 173 -6.23 -5.95 -13.41
N GLY A 174 -7.51 -5.68 -13.69
CA GLY A 174 -8.64 -6.08 -12.83
C GLY A 174 -8.61 -7.54 -12.35
N ILE A 175 -8.47 -8.51 -13.26
CA ILE A 175 -8.44 -9.94 -12.91
C ILE A 175 -7.26 -10.27 -11.97
N GLU A 176 -6.08 -9.70 -12.24
CA GLU A 176 -4.90 -9.95 -11.41
C GLU A 176 -5.01 -9.27 -10.05
N ALA A 177 -5.55 -8.05 -10.02
CA ALA A 177 -5.87 -7.32 -8.80
C ALA A 177 -6.88 -8.08 -7.92
N ALA A 178 -7.95 -8.62 -8.51
CA ALA A 178 -8.91 -9.47 -7.83
C ALA A 178 -8.24 -10.73 -7.24
N LYS A 179 -7.36 -11.39 -8.00
CA LYS A 179 -6.62 -12.56 -7.52
C LYS A 179 -5.72 -12.25 -6.32
N ILE A 180 -5.08 -11.08 -6.30
CA ILE A 180 -4.30 -10.63 -5.14
C ILE A 180 -5.19 -10.54 -3.91
N ALA A 181 -6.35 -9.87 -4.02
CA ALA A 181 -7.28 -9.72 -2.90
C ALA A 181 -7.87 -11.08 -2.46
N ILE A 182 -8.32 -11.93 -3.39
CA ILE A 182 -8.80 -13.29 -3.10
C ILE A 182 -7.74 -14.10 -2.34
N ASN A 183 -6.47 -13.99 -2.72
CA ASN A 183 -5.39 -14.68 -2.00
C ASN A 183 -5.25 -14.19 -0.55
N LYS A 184 -5.49 -12.90 -0.27
CA LYS A 184 -5.53 -12.39 1.12
C LYS A 184 -6.71 -12.95 1.88
N ILE A 185 -7.91 -12.92 1.29
CA ILE A 185 -9.14 -13.51 1.86
C ILE A 185 -8.90 -14.98 2.21
N LYS A 186 -8.41 -15.78 1.25
CA LYS A 186 -8.11 -17.20 1.46
C LYS A 186 -7.08 -17.44 2.54
N SER A 187 -6.05 -16.59 2.63
CA SER A 187 -5.03 -16.72 3.69
C SER A 187 -5.65 -16.50 5.07
N ILE A 188 -6.51 -15.50 5.22
CA ILE A 188 -7.21 -15.21 6.47
C ILE A 188 -8.19 -16.33 6.84
N VAL A 189 -9.04 -16.77 5.89
CA VAL A 189 -10.03 -17.85 6.12
C VAL A 189 -9.36 -19.18 6.47
N ASN A 190 -8.17 -19.46 5.91
CA ASN A 190 -7.39 -20.65 6.26
C ASN A 190 -6.85 -20.59 7.69
N GLU A 191 -6.56 -19.40 8.21
CA GLU A 191 -6.13 -19.21 9.60
C GLU A 191 -7.33 -19.18 10.57
N ASP A 192 -8.43 -18.55 10.18
CA ASP A 192 -9.65 -18.41 10.97
C ASP A 192 -10.90 -18.48 10.08
N LYS A 193 -11.57 -19.63 10.11
CA LYS A 193 -12.80 -19.91 9.34
C LYS A 193 -14.01 -19.05 9.76
N SER A 194 -13.93 -18.27 10.84
CA SER A 194 -15.02 -17.41 11.30
C SER A 194 -15.03 -16.00 10.67
N GLN A 195 -13.92 -15.62 10.03
CA GLN A 195 -13.78 -14.37 9.27
C GLN A 195 -14.64 -14.41 8.00
N PHE A 196 -14.90 -13.25 7.38
CA PHE A 196 -15.70 -13.10 6.14
C PHE A 196 -17.12 -13.69 6.20
N ASN A 197 -17.71 -13.79 7.39
CA ASN A 197 -19.06 -14.31 7.54
C ASN A 197 -20.15 -13.30 7.09
N ASN A 198 -21.35 -13.82 6.85
CA ASN A 198 -22.50 -13.05 6.38
C ASN A 198 -23.08 -12.05 7.39
N ILE A 199 -22.61 -12.05 8.65
CA ILE A 199 -22.97 -11.03 9.65
C ILE A 199 -22.17 -9.76 9.39
N TRP A 200 -20.87 -9.90 9.07
CA TRP A 200 -19.99 -8.77 8.76
C TRP A 200 -20.15 -8.30 7.31
N ILE A 201 -20.33 -9.25 6.39
CA ILE A 201 -20.50 -9.00 4.94
C ILE A 201 -21.92 -9.39 4.55
N THR A 202 -22.87 -8.52 4.88
CA THR A 202 -24.31 -8.79 4.69
C THR A 202 -24.73 -8.88 3.23
N THR A 203 -24.01 -8.20 2.35
CA THR A 203 -24.21 -8.27 0.90
C THR A 203 -22.92 -7.89 0.20
N ILE A 204 -22.77 -8.36 -1.04
CA ILE A 204 -21.69 -7.96 -1.94
C ILE A 204 -22.04 -6.62 -2.61
N GLU A 205 -23.33 -6.29 -2.76
CA GLU A 205 -23.78 -5.05 -3.41
C GLU A 205 -23.67 -3.83 -2.49
N ASP A 206 -23.56 -2.63 -3.08
CA ASP A 206 -23.67 -1.38 -2.33
C ASP A 206 -25.10 -1.22 -1.77
N HIS A 207 -25.28 -1.59 -0.50
CA HIS A 207 -26.60 -1.63 0.12
C HIS A 207 -26.60 -0.99 1.53
N PRO A 208 -27.68 -0.29 1.93
CA PRO A 208 -27.79 0.30 3.27
C PRO A 208 -27.71 -0.68 4.44
N GLN A 209 -27.80 -1.99 4.19
CA GLN A 209 -27.64 -3.02 5.22
C GLN A 209 -26.18 -3.26 5.61
N THR A 210 -25.22 -2.87 4.77
CA THR A 210 -23.80 -3.00 5.07
C THR A 210 -23.43 -2.02 6.18
N SER A 211 -23.31 -2.55 7.39
CA SER A 211 -23.16 -1.74 8.61
C SER A 211 -21.74 -1.17 8.77
N PHE A 212 -20.73 -1.84 8.19
CA PHE A 212 -19.32 -1.48 8.34
C PHE A 212 -18.56 -1.56 7.00
N PRO A 213 -18.90 -0.72 6.02
CA PRO A 213 -18.29 -0.78 4.68
C PRO A 213 -16.79 -0.48 4.67
N ASP A 214 -16.30 0.21 5.71
CA ASP A 214 -14.89 0.56 5.86
C ASP A 214 -14.08 -0.53 6.58
N GLN A 215 -14.69 -1.63 7.07
CA GLN A 215 -13.91 -2.75 7.61
C GLN A 215 -13.08 -3.41 6.51
N TYR A 216 -11.86 -3.82 6.85
CA TYR A 216 -10.92 -4.42 5.91
C TYR A 216 -11.50 -5.62 5.14
N GLU A 217 -12.28 -6.49 5.79
CA GLU A 217 -12.95 -7.61 5.13
C GLU A 217 -13.93 -7.15 4.03
N CYS A 218 -14.77 -6.16 4.35
CA CYS A 218 -15.68 -5.53 3.39
C CYS A 218 -14.92 -4.87 2.24
N GLN A 219 -13.84 -4.16 2.54
CA GLN A 219 -13.00 -3.53 1.51
C GLN A 219 -12.40 -4.55 0.54
N LEU A 220 -11.93 -5.71 1.03
CA LEU A 220 -11.41 -6.78 0.17
C LEU A 220 -12.51 -7.36 -0.73
N VAL A 221 -13.69 -7.65 -0.19
CA VAL A 221 -14.80 -8.22 -0.97
C VAL A 221 -15.31 -7.23 -2.01
N HIS A 222 -15.54 -5.97 -1.64
CA HIS A 222 -15.95 -4.93 -2.59
C HIS A 222 -14.89 -4.71 -3.66
N PHE A 223 -13.60 -4.69 -3.30
CA PHE A 223 -12.54 -4.57 -4.30
C PHE A 223 -12.55 -5.73 -5.30
N VAL A 224 -12.74 -6.99 -4.85
CA VAL A 224 -12.86 -8.15 -5.76
C VAL A 224 -14.07 -8.00 -6.69
N ARG A 225 -15.24 -7.63 -6.14
CA ARG A 225 -16.46 -7.34 -6.91
C ARG A 225 -16.18 -6.30 -7.99
N ASP A 226 -15.67 -5.14 -7.61
CA ASP A 226 -15.48 -3.99 -8.50
C ASP A 226 -14.50 -4.35 -9.65
N MET A 227 -13.45 -5.10 -9.35
CA MET A 227 -12.51 -5.58 -10.36
C MET A 227 -13.15 -6.56 -11.36
N PHE A 228 -14.06 -7.41 -10.90
CA PHE A 228 -14.78 -8.36 -11.75
C PHE A 228 -15.90 -7.70 -12.56
N GLU A 229 -16.64 -6.74 -12.00
CA GLU A 229 -17.68 -5.99 -12.73
C GLU A 229 -17.13 -5.25 -13.95
N HIS A 230 -15.89 -4.75 -13.85
CA HIS A 230 -15.19 -4.09 -14.94
C HIS A 230 -14.48 -5.05 -15.91
N SER A 231 -14.49 -6.35 -15.62
CA SER A 231 -13.83 -7.38 -16.43
C SER A 231 -14.80 -8.05 -17.42
N GLU A 232 -14.27 -8.56 -18.54
CA GLU A 232 -15.08 -9.33 -19.49
C GLU A 232 -15.55 -10.65 -18.87
N SER A 233 -16.86 -10.92 -18.93
CA SER A 233 -17.50 -12.11 -18.32
C SER A 233 -16.81 -13.43 -18.69
N VAL A 234 -16.40 -13.59 -19.95
CA VAL A 234 -15.72 -14.80 -20.44
C VAL A 234 -14.41 -15.06 -19.69
N LYS A 235 -13.69 -14.01 -19.27
CA LYS A 235 -12.39 -14.12 -18.61
C LYS A 235 -12.50 -14.40 -17.11
N ILE A 236 -13.63 -14.08 -16.48
CA ILE A 236 -13.85 -14.25 -15.03
C ILE A 236 -14.70 -15.47 -14.68
N ASN A 237 -15.37 -16.09 -15.67
CA ASN A 237 -16.23 -17.26 -15.45
C ASN A 237 -15.54 -18.39 -14.69
N GLU A 238 -14.27 -18.68 -15.01
CA GLU A 238 -13.53 -19.73 -14.30
C GLU A 238 -13.26 -19.33 -12.84
N ASP A 239 -12.81 -18.10 -12.61
CA ASP A 239 -12.51 -17.58 -11.27
C ASP A 239 -13.78 -17.56 -10.39
N ILE A 240 -14.92 -17.10 -10.92
CA ILE A 240 -16.22 -17.12 -10.21
C ILE A 240 -16.67 -18.55 -9.90
N ASN A 241 -16.61 -19.45 -10.89
CA ASN A 241 -17.01 -20.85 -10.68
C ASN A 241 -16.13 -21.57 -9.65
N ASN A 242 -14.86 -21.16 -9.51
CA ASN A 242 -13.98 -21.68 -8.49
C ASN A 242 -14.37 -21.16 -7.11
N LEU A 243 -14.67 -19.85 -6.98
CA LEU A 243 -15.15 -19.27 -5.72
C LEU A 243 -16.46 -19.92 -5.24
N LEU A 244 -17.41 -20.17 -6.14
CA LEU A 244 -18.69 -20.83 -5.81
C LEU A 244 -18.56 -22.28 -5.31
N LYS A 245 -17.40 -22.90 -5.52
CA LYS A 245 -17.11 -24.28 -5.06
C LYS A 245 -16.33 -24.33 -3.75
N GLU A 246 -15.89 -23.19 -3.23
CA GLU A 246 -15.16 -23.13 -1.96
C GLU A 246 -16.08 -23.54 -0.79
N GLU A 247 -15.52 -24.22 0.21
CA GLU A 247 -16.28 -24.67 1.39
C GLU A 247 -16.74 -23.49 2.25
N HIS A 248 -15.91 -22.46 2.33
CA HIS A 248 -16.25 -21.21 3.00
C HIS A 248 -16.96 -20.28 2.01
N SER A 249 -18.15 -19.83 2.38
CA SER A 249 -18.89 -18.84 1.60
C SER A 249 -18.17 -17.50 1.64
N ILE A 250 -17.35 -17.23 0.62
CA ILE A 250 -16.75 -15.92 0.34
C ILE A 250 -17.66 -15.16 -0.61
#